data_AF-A0A7J5BAX8-F1
#
_entry.id   AF-A0A7J5BAX8-F1
#
_cell.length_a   1.000
_cell.length_b   1.000
_cell.length_c   1.000
_cell.angle_alpha   90.00
_cell.angle_beta   90.00
_cell.angle_gamma   90.00
#
_symmetry.space_group_name_H-M   'P 1'
#
loop_
_entity.id
_entity.type
_entity.pdbx_description
1 polymer ?
#
loop_
_entity_poly.entity_id
_entity_poly.type
_entity_poly.pdbx_seq_one_letter_code
_entity_poly.pdbx_strand_id
1 'polypeptide(L)'
;MSEDAPAPLLESGDSDGWEHYFTLFADEPALHDEFRRIAVFDFVTNNTDRKSGHVLRGSDGRIWAIDHGLCFSAAFKLRTVIWDFAGEPISDALLDDVGNLIDEVPAEVAELLTEREVRALQGRARYLFAAREFPIDETGRRFPWPLV
;
A
#
# COMPACT_ATOMS: atom_id res chain seq x y z
N MET A 1 -5.56 -11.30 34.39
CA MET A 1 -6.11 -12.02 33.22
C MET A 1 -7.52 -11.53 32.98
N SER A 2 -7.97 -11.58 31.71
CA SER A 2 -9.08 -10.84 31.09
C SER A 2 -8.59 -9.48 30.56
N GLU A 3 -7.89 -9.47 29.43
CA GLU A 3 -8.39 -9.49 28.03
C GLU A 3 -8.80 -8.09 27.57
N ASP A 4 -7.83 -7.46 26.91
CA ASP A 4 -7.93 -6.23 26.13
C ASP A 4 -8.66 -6.60 24.83
N ALA A 5 -9.94 -6.26 24.74
CA ALA A 5 -10.68 -6.43 23.50
C ALA A 5 -10.23 -5.34 22.51
N PRO A 6 -9.87 -5.66 21.26
CA PRO A 6 -9.55 -4.64 20.27
C PRO A 6 -10.77 -3.74 20.05
N ALA A 7 -10.52 -2.44 19.94
CA ALA A 7 -11.53 -1.43 19.65
C ALA A 7 -12.32 -1.81 18.37
N PRO A 8 -13.65 -1.56 18.33
CA PRO A 8 -14.46 -1.96 17.19
C PRO A 8 -13.98 -1.24 15.93
N LEU A 9 -13.91 -2.01 14.84
CA LEU A 9 -13.83 -1.49 13.48
C LEU A 9 -14.92 -0.43 13.32
N LEU A 10 -14.52 0.78 12.93
CA LEU A 10 -15.44 1.85 12.55
C LEU A 10 -16.29 1.34 11.37
N GLU A 11 -17.55 1.01 11.64
CA GLU A 11 -18.58 0.93 10.60
C GLU A 11 -18.76 2.35 10.04
N SER A 12 -17.97 2.72 9.04
CA SER A 12 -18.28 3.87 8.21
C SER A 12 -19.43 3.48 7.30
N GLY A 13 -20.65 3.76 7.74
CA GLY A 13 -21.80 3.80 6.84
C GLY A 13 -21.63 4.93 5.84
N ASP A 14 -20.92 4.68 4.75
CA ASP A 14 -21.01 5.52 3.56
C ASP A 14 -22.17 5.01 2.70
N SER A 15 -23.25 5.77 2.72
CA SER A 15 -24.47 5.55 1.97
C SER A 15 -24.36 5.93 0.49
N ASP A 16 -23.17 6.29 0.01
CA ASP A 16 -22.91 6.49 -1.42
C ASP A 16 -22.39 5.17 -1.98
N GLY A 17 -23.28 4.41 -2.63
CA GLY A 17 -23.06 3.04 -3.11
C GLY A 17 -22.01 2.85 -4.22
N TRP A 18 -20.85 3.51 -4.11
CA TRP A 18 -19.67 3.28 -4.94
C TRP A 18 -18.70 2.33 -4.22
N GLU A 19 -18.22 1.32 -4.95
CA GLU A 19 -17.17 0.42 -4.46
C GLU A 19 -15.87 1.21 -4.24
N HIS A 20 -15.22 0.97 -3.10
CA HIS A 20 -13.91 1.50 -2.74
C HIS A 20 -13.13 0.44 -1.94
N TYR A 21 -11.89 0.72 -1.53
CA TYR A 21 -11.05 -0.28 -0.85
C TYR A 21 -11.75 -1.01 0.30
N PHE A 22 -12.39 -0.31 1.25
CA PHE A 22 -12.98 -0.96 2.43
C PHE A 22 -14.16 -1.88 2.09
N THR A 23 -15.06 -1.47 1.21
CA THR A 23 -16.20 -2.32 0.79
C THR A 23 -15.72 -3.52 -0.03
N LEU A 24 -14.81 -3.30 -0.97
CA LEU A 24 -14.21 -4.38 -1.76
C LEU A 24 -13.42 -5.36 -0.89
N PHE A 25 -12.68 -4.88 0.11
CA PHE A 25 -11.93 -5.74 1.02
C PHE A 25 -12.85 -6.64 1.85
N ALA A 26 -13.95 -6.10 2.36
CA ALA A 26 -14.92 -6.83 3.17
C ALA A 26 -15.70 -7.86 2.34
N ASP A 27 -16.14 -7.47 1.15
CA ASP A 27 -17.11 -8.26 0.37
C ASP A 27 -16.45 -9.25 -0.60
N GLU A 28 -15.20 -9.00 -1.02
CA GLU A 28 -14.53 -9.74 -2.10
C GLU A 28 -13.13 -10.26 -1.70
N PRO A 29 -13.03 -11.30 -0.84
CA PRO A 29 -11.75 -11.88 -0.43
C PRO A 29 -10.84 -12.34 -1.57
N ALA A 30 -11.42 -12.66 -2.74
CA ALA A 30 -10.67 -13.03 -3.94
C ALA A 30 -9.78 -11.89 -4.48
N LEU A 31 -10.02 -10.64 -4.08
CA LEU A 31 -9.23 -9.47 -4.49
C LEU A 31 -8.05 -9.17 -3.54
N HIS A 32 -7.92 -9.87 -2.42
CA HIS A 32 -6.91 -9.54 -1.40
C HIS A 32 -5.48 -9.56 -1.93
N ASP A 33 -5.15 -10.45 -2.87
CA ASP A 33 -3.81 -10.49 -3.46
C ASP A 33 -3.51 -9.26 -4.34
N GLU A 34 -4.53 -8.69 -4.99
CA GLU A 34 -4.39 -7.40 -5.70
C GLU A 34 -4.16 -6.26 -4.71
N PHE A 35 -4.83 -6.27 -3.56
CA PHE A 35 -4.61 -5.27 -2.52
C PHE A 35 -3.23 -5.39 -1.85
N ARG A 36 -2.74 -6.61 -1.63
CA ARG A 36 -1.35 -6.88 -1.22
C ARG A 36 -0.35 -6.30 -2.23
N ARG A 37 -0.61 -6.46 -3.53
CA ARG A 37 0.22 -5.84 -4.59
C ARG A 37 0.23 -4.31 -4.49
N ILE A 38 -0.92 -3.68 -4.22
CA ILE A 38 -1.01 -2.22 -4.04
C ILE A 38 -0.29 -1.79 -2.75
N ALA A 39 -0.39 -2.54 -1.65
CA ALA A 39 0.33 -2.25 -0.40
C ALA A 39 1.85 -2.28 -0.58
N VAL A 40 2.38 -3.29 -1.28
CA VAL A 40 3.81 -3.34 -1.67
C VAL A 40 4.19 -2.12 -2.50
N PHE A 41 3.37 -1.81 -3.51
CA PHE A 41 3.60 -0.63 -4.36
C PHE A 41 3.63 0.66 -3.54
N ASP A 42 2.65 0.90 -2.66
CA ASP A 42 2.56 2.10 -1.85
C ASP A 42 3.76 2.24 -0.91
N PHE A 43 4.25 1.13 -0.34
CA PHE A 43 5.45 1.16 0.49
C PHE A 43 6.71 1.48 -0.32
N VAL A 44 6.97 0.77 -1.41
CA VAL A 44 8.18 0.96 -2.23
C VAL A 44 8.20 2.36 -2.84
N THR A 45 7.06 2.82 -3.34
CA THR A 45 6.92 4.18 -3.89
C THR A 45 6.78 5.25 -2.81
N ASN A 46 6.59 4.89 -1.54
CA ASN A 46 6.35 5.83 -0.44
C ASN A 46 5.16 6.76 -0.73
N ASN A 47 4.04 6.17 -1.14
CA ASN A 47 2.79 6.88 -1.39
C ASN A 47 2.29 7.50 -0.09
N THR A 48 2.03 8.80 -0.11
CA THR A 48 1.65 9.56 1.08
C THR A 48 0.16 9.89 1.15
N ASP A 49 -0.66 9.36 0.24
CA ASP A 49 -2.07 9.73 0.14
C ASP A 49 -2.99 8.64 -0.47
N ARG A 50 -2.72 7.35 -0.25
CA ARG A 50 -3.61 6.26 -0.69
C ARG A 50 -4.89 6.26 0.15
N LYS A 51 -5.95 6.90 -0.36
CA LYS A 51 -7.32 6.81 0.18
C LYS A 51 -8.05 5.59 -0.38
N SER A 52 -9.14 5.20 0.29
CA SER A 52 -9.93 4.05 -0.14
C SER A 52 -10.62 4.28 -1.49
N GLY A 53 -11.09 5.52 -1.76
CA GLY A 53 -11.65 5.90 -3.06
C GLY A 53 -10.62 5.94 -4.20
N HIS A 54 -9.33 5.77 -3.91
CA HIS A 54 -8.28 5.65 -4.93
C HIS A 54 -8.07 4.19 -5.39
N VAL A 55 -8.88 3.24 -4.89
CA VAL A 55 -8.91 1.85 -5.33
C VAL A 55 -10.25 1.60 -6.01
N LEU A 56 -10.21 1.40 -7.33
CA LEU A 56 -11.39 1.31 -8.17
C LEU A 56 -11.50 -0.06 -8.83
N ARG A 57 -12.73 -0.56 -8.98
CA ARG A 57 -13.02 -1.73 -9.81
C ARG A 57 -13.42 -1.27 -11.22
N GLY A 58 -12.65 -1.69 -12.21
CA GLY A 58 -12.98 -1.49 -13.62
C GLY A 58 -14.21 -2.31 -14.03
N SER A 59 -14.82 -1.96 -15.17
CA SER A 59 -15.95 -2.72 -15.73
C SER A 59 -15.59 -4.14 -16.17
N ASP A 60 -14.29 -4.42 -16.33
CA ASP A 60 -13.70 -5.73 -16.58
C ASP A 60 -13.36 -6.51 -15.30
N GLY A 61 -13.65 -5.94 -14.13
CA GLY A 61 -13.34 -6.50 -12.82
C GLY A 61 -11.91 -6.23 -12.34
N ARG A 62 -11.06 -5.57 -13.14
CA ARG A 62 -9.68 -5.26 -12.75
C ARG A 62 -9.65 -4.20 -11.66
N ILE A 63 -8.74 -4.37 -10.70
CA ILE A 63 -8.48 -3.35 -9.67
C ILE A 63 -7.47 -2.34 -10.17
N TRP A 64 -7.82 -1.06 -10.01
CA TRP A 64 -6.99 0.09 -10.34
C TRP A 64 -6.68 0.88 -9.07
N ALA A 65 -5.39 1.01 -8.76
CA ALA A 65 -4.91 2.02 -7.83
C ALA A 65 -4.58 3.29 -8.63
N ILE A 66 -5.25 4.39 -8.33
CA ILE A 66 -5.07 5.67 -9.04
C ILE A 66 -4.41 6.73 -8.15
N ASP A 67 -4.18 7.93 -8.70
CA ASP A 67 -3.65 9.10 -7.99
C ASP A 67 -2.33 8.85 -7.25
N HIS A 68 -1.25 8.75 -8.03
CA HIS A 68 0.11 8.55 -7.52
C HIS A 68 0.92 9.85 -7.44
N GLY A 69 0.26 11.02 -7.48
CA GLY A 69 0.95 12.33 -7.53
C GLY A 69 1.80 12.64 -6.31
N LEU A 70 1.55 11.96 -5.18
CA LEU A 70 2.26 12.13 -3.91
C LEU A 70 3.10 10.90 -3.54
N CYS A 71 3.92 10.43 -4.50
CA CYS A 71 4.87 9.33 -4.35
C CYS A 71 6.33 9.81 -4.41
N PHE A 72 7.23 8.85 -4.19
CA PHE A 72 8.68 8.88 -4.39
C PHE A 72 9.51 9.80 -3.51
N SER A 73 8.89 10.57 -2.61
CA SER A 73 9.63 11.41 -1.66
C SER A 73 10.75 10.61 -0.97
N ALA A 74 11.96 11.18 -0.96
CA ALA A 74 13.11 10.53 -0.34
C ALA A 74 12.91 10.32 1.18
N ALA A 75 12.24 11.26 1.85
CA ALA A 75 11.88 11.11 3.25
C ALA A 75 10.67 10.17 3.37
N PHE A 76 10.77 9.19 4.27
CA PHE A 76 9.69 8.22 4.47
C PHE A 76 8.45 8.89 5.08
N LYS A 77 7.33 8.83 4.34
CA LYS A 77 6.09 9.56 4.59
C LYS A 77 4.85 8.74 4.23
N LEU A 78 4.99 7.42 4.08
CA LEU A 78 3.91 6.51 3.74
C LEU A 78 2.67 6.81 4.57
N ARG A 79 1.55 7.03 3.87
CA ARG A 79 0.20 7.05 4.42
C ARG A 79 -0.73 6.34 3.46
N THR A 80 -1.36 5.27 3.95
CA THR A 80 -2.24 4.42 3.17
C THR A 80 -3.40 3.95 4.03
N VAL A 81 -4.51 3.57 3.41
CA VAL A 81 -5.60 2.86 4.09
C VAL A 81 -5.40 1.35 4.10
N ILE A 82 -4.47 0.81 3.30
CA ILE A 82 -4.25 -0.62 3.11
C ILE A 82 -3.27 -1.16 4.17
N TRP A 83 -3.70 -1.13 5.43
CA TRP A 83 -2.93 -1.64 6.57
C TRP A 83 -3.38 -3.02 7.05
N ASP A 84 -4.45 -3.57 6.47
CA ASP A 84 -5.06 -4.84 6.89
C ASP A 84 -4.12 -6.05 6.82
N PHE A 85 -3.08 -5.97 5.99
CA PHE A 85 -2.06 -7.02 5.82
C PHE A 85 -0.83 -6.85 6.71
N ALA A 86 -0.78 -5.85 7.60
CA ALA A 86 0.40 -5.57 8.42
C ALA A 86 0.86 -6.81 9.23
N GLY A 87 2.14 -7.17 9.13
CA GLY A 87 2.70 -8.36 9.75
C GLY A 87 2.44 -9.67 9.01
N GLU A 88 1.66 -9.68 7.92
CA GLU A 88 1.52 -10.87 7.07
C GLU A 88 2.78 -11.09 6.21
N PRO A 89 3.10 -12.35 5.87
CA PRO A 89 4.16 -12.64 4.91
C PRO A 89 3.82 -12.11 3.51
N ILE A 90 4.83 -11.57 2.82
CA ILE A 90 4.74 -11.18 1.41
C ILE A 90 5.03 -12.42 0.55
N SER A 91 4.24 -12.65 -0.50
CA SER A 91 4.44 -13.77 -1.41
C SER A 91 5.77 -13.67 -2.15
N ASP A 92 6.38 -14.83 -2.45
CA ASP A 92 7.67 -14.88 -3.16
C ASP A 92 7.60 -14.16 -4.53
N ALA A 93 6.47 -14.26 -5.25
CA ALA A 93 6.28 -13.56 -6.51
C ALA A 93 6.35 -12.03 -6.38
N LEU A 94 5.79 -11.46 -5.31
CA LEU A 94 5.92 -10.01 -5.04
C LEU A 94 7.32 -9.64 -4.56
N LEU A 95 7.98 -10.52 -3.81
CA LEU A 95 9.37 -10.31 -3.39
C LEU A 95 10.33 -10.35 -4.57
N ASP A 96 10.10 -11.19 -5.58
CA ASP A 96 10.87 -11.21 -6.82
C ASP A 96 10.73 -9.88 -7.59
N ASP A 97 9.49 -9.37 -7.73
CA ASP A 97 9.22 -8.06 -8.33
C ASP A 97 9.94 -6.93 -7.56
N VAL A 98 9.91 -6.95 -6.22
CA VAL A 98 10.62 -5.99 -5.37
C VAL A 98 12.14 -6.14 -5.49
N GLY A 99 12.62 -7.38 -5.60
CA GLY A 99 14.04 -7.70 -5.74
C GLY A 99 14.65 -7.06 -6.98
N ASN A 100 13.94 -7.07 -8.10
CA ASN A 100 14.39 -6.42 -9.33
C ASN A 100 14.70 -4.92 -9.14
N LEU A 101 13.93 -4.22 -8.30
CA LEU A 101 14.12 -2.79 -8.01
C LEU A 101 15.34 -2.51 -7.11
N ILE A 102 15.86 -3.51 -6.39
CA ILE A 102 17.02 -3.35 -5.50
C ILE A 102 18.28 -3.03 -6.31
N ASP A 103 18.42 -3.71 -7.45
CA ASP A 103 19.59 -3.61 -8.32
C ASP A 103 19.40 -2.46 -9.31
N GLU A 104 18.23 -2.39 -9.96
CA GLU A 104 17.97 -1.41 -11.02
C GLU A 104 16.53 -0.87 -10.96
N VAL A 105 16.41 0.45 -10.87
CA VAL A 105 15.13 1.13 -11.10
C VAL A 105 15.00 1.34 -12.62
N PRO A 106 13.87 0.98 -13.26
CA PRO A 106 13.68 1.18 -14.69
C PRO A 106 14.04 2.60 -15.13
N ALA A 107 14.76 2.74 -16.24
CA ALA A 107 15.31 4.02 -16.69
C ALA A 107 14.22 5.08 -16.83
N GLU A 108 13.06 4.71 -17.37
CA GLU A 108 11.90 5.60 -17.56
C GLU A 108 11.36 6.17 -16.25
N VAL A 109 11.56 5.45 -15.14
CA VAL A 109 11.21 5.93 -13.79
C VAL A 109 12.38 6.69 -13.19
N ALA A 110 13.60 6.17 -13.29
CA ALA A 110 14.80 6.78 -12.71
C ALA A 110 15.07 8.18 -13.26
N GLU A 111 14.81 8.41 -14.55
CA GLU A 111 14.96 9.72 -15.22
C GLU A 111 13.98 10.79 -14.70
N LEU A 112 12.86 10.38 -14.10
CA LEU A 112 11.86 11.27 -13.51
C LEU A 112 12.12 11.58 -12.03
N LEU A 113 13.11 10.91 -11.43
CA LEU A 113 13.43 11.00 -10.01
C LEU A 113 14.80 11.62 -9.79
N THR A 114 14.97 12.30 -8.65
CA THR A 114 16.31 12.67 -8.21
C THR A 114 17.08 11.42 -7.78
N GLU A 115 18.41 11.46 -7.84
CA GLU A 115 19.24 10.34 -7.35
C GLU A 115 18.92 9.94 -5.90
N ARG A 116 18.55 10.92 -5.07
CA ARG A 116 18.18 10.67 -3.67
C ARG A 116 16.88 9.89 -3.55
N GLU A 117 15.92 10.15 -4.43
CA GLU A 117 14.63 9.44 -4.47
C GLU A 117 14.81 8.03 -5.03
N VAL A 118 15.65 7.85 -6.06
CA VAL A 118 16.05 6.52 -6.55
C VAL A 118 16.69 5.70 -5.42
N ARG A 119 17.71 6.24 -4.75
CA ARG A 119 18.37 5.55 -3.62
C ARG A 119 17.39 5.21 -2.49
N ALA A 120 16.44 6.10 -2.19
CA ALA A 120 15.43 5.88 -1.17
C ALA A 120 14.43 4.78 -1.57
N LEU A 121 14.00 4.74 -2.85
CA LEU A 121 13.17 3.67 -3.40
C LEU A 121 13.86 2.31 -3.25
N GLN A 122 15.11 2.21 -3.72
CA GLN A 122 15.88 0.97 -3.59
C GLN A 122 16.09 0.58 -2.12
N GLY A 123 16.30 1.56 -1.23
CA GLY A 123 16.41 1.34 0.21
C GLY A 123 15.14 0.72 0.80
N ARG A 124 13.96 1.18 0.38
CA ARG A 124 12.67 0.59 0.79
C ARG A 124 12.44 -0.79 0.19
N ALA A 125 12.83 -1.01 -1.06
CA ALA A 125 12.80 -2.33 -1.68
C ALA A 125 13.68 -3.33 -0.92
N ARG A 126 14.92 -2.96 -0.57
CA ARG A 126 15.83 -3.77 0.27
C ARG A 126 15.22 -4.10 1.63
N TYR A 127 14.57 -3.12 2.26
CA TYR A 127 13.90 -3.33 3.55
C TYR A 127 12.79 -4.40 3.44
N LEU A 128 11.87 -4.27 2.49
CA LEU A 128 10.81 -5.27 2.31
C LEU A 128 11.37 -6.65 1.94
N PHE A 129 12.36 -6.70 1.06
CA PHE A 129 12.97 -7.97 0.64
C PHE A 129 13.64 -8.71 1.80
N ALA A 130 14.29 -7.98 2.70
CA ALA A 130 14.91 -8.55 3.89
C ALA A 130 13.88 -8.96 4.95
N ALA A 131 12.85 -8.14 5.17
CA ALA A 131 11.81 -8.40 6.18
C ALA A 131 10.88 -9.56 5.77
N ARG A 132 10.56 -9.68 4.47
CA ARG A 132 9.61 -10.64 3.89
C ARG A 132 8.18 -10.55 4.42
N GLU A 133 7.87 -9.50 5.17
CA GLU A 133 6.57 -9.25 5.79
C GLU A 133 6.12 -7.82 5.51
N PHE A 134 4.81 -7.60 5.49
CA PHE A 134 4.23 -6.27 5.42
C PHE A 134 4.57 -5.48 6.68
N PRO A 135 4.99 -4.22 6.56
CA PRO A 135 5.39 -3.40 7.70
C PRO A 135 4.19 -3.06 8.58
N ILE A 136 4.45 -2.94 9.88
CA ILE A 136 3.47 -2.52 10.88
C ILE A 136 3.64 -1.00 11.13
N ASP A 137 2.55 -0.23 11.08
CA ASP A 137 2.56 1.15 11.57
C ASP A 137 2.42 1.19 13.09
N GLU A 138 3.54 1.18 13.79
CA GLU A 138 3.56 1.31 15.26
C GLU A 138 2.96 2.64 15.77
N THR A 139 2.81 3.65 14.90
CA THR A 139 2.30 4.96 15.31
C THR A 139 0.78 5.04 15.28
N GLY A 140 0.11 4.19 14.49
CA GLY A 140 -1.32 4.26 14.21
C GLY A 140 -1.77 5.57 13.53
N ARG A 141 -0.84 6.32 12.93
CA ARG A 141 -1.07 7.67 12.38
C ARG A 141 -0.80 7.76 10.88
N ARG A 142 -0.40 6.67 10.23
CA ARG A 142 -0.09 6.62 8.79
C ARG A 142 -1.33 6.37 7.93
N PHE A 143 -2.45 6.96 8.30
CA PHE A 143 -3.63 7.04 7.46
C PHE A 143 -3.65 8.39 6.71
N PRO A 144 -4.10 8.42 5.45
CA PRO A 144 -4.39 9.69 4.78
C PRO A 144 -5.63 10.35 5.40
N TRP A 145 -5.87 11.61 5.05
CA TRP A 145 -7.11 12.29 5.41
C TRP A 145 -7.68 13.03 4.19
N PRO A 146 -8.99 12.89 3.89
CA PRO A 146 -9.93 11.91 4.45
C PRO A 146 -9.52 10.45 4.12
N LEU A 147 -10.23 9.47 4.69
CA LEU A 147 -10.02 8.05 4.40
C LEU A 147 -10.66 7.60 3.06
N VAL A 148 -11.69 8.31 2.61
CA VAL A 148 -12.41 8.11 1.36
C VAL A 148 -12.17 9.32 0.47
#